data_AF-A0A6I3J974-F1
#
_entry.id   AF-A0A6I3J974-F1
#
_cell.length_a   1.000
_cell.length_b   1.000
_cell.length_c   1.000
_cell.angle_alpha   90.00
_cell.angle_beta   90.00
_cell.angle_gamma   90.00
#
_symmetry.space_group_name_H-M   'P 1'
#
loop_
_entity.id
_entity.type
_entity.pdbx_description
1 polymer ?
#
loop_
_entity_poly.entity_id
_entity_poly.type
_entity_poly.pdbx_seq_one_letter_code
_entity_poly.pdbx_strand_id
1 'polypeptide(L)' 'MADFLGVKYQTIRDKIDGKSDFKFGEALAIQTRFFPEYDMVFLFSEGSISG' A
#
# COMPACT_ATOMS: atom_id res chain seq x y z
N MET A 1 -1.11 2.79 10.08
CA MET A 1 -1.72 2.67 8.73
C MET A 1 -3.23 2.86 8.76
N ALA A 2 -3.98 2.15 9.61
CA ALA A 2 -5.44 2.27 9.72
C ALA A 2 -5.90 3.72 10.00
N ASP A 3 -5.36 4.34 11.05
CA ASP A 3 -5.69 5.74 11.39
C ASP A 3 -5.27 6.72 10.30
N PHE A 4 -4.13 6.47 9.63
CA PHE A 4 -3.63 7.30 8.54
C PHE A 4 -4.55 7.26 7.32
N LEU A 5 -5.08 6.10 6.97
CA LEU A 5 -5.99 5.93 5.84
C LEU A 5 -7.47 6.14 6.23
N GLY A 6 -7.77 6.39 7.50
CA GLY A 6 -9.14 6.58 7.99
C GLY A 6 -10.02 5.33 7.83
N VAL A 7 -9.43 4.13 7.86
CA VAL A 7 -10.13 2.85 7.71
C VAL A 7 -9.99 2.00 8.95
N LYS A 8 -10.89 1.01 9.10
CA LYS A 8 -10.82 0.05 10.21
C LYS A 8 -9.57 -0.83 10.09
N TYR A 9 -9.02 -1.26 11.22
CA TYR A 9 -7.89 -2.19 11.26
C TYR A 9 -8.12 -3.46 10.43
N GLN A 10 -9.34 -4.01 10.48
CA GLN A 10 -9.71 -5.20 9.69
C GLN A 10 -9.54 -4.96 8.18
N THR A 11 -9.89 -3.77 7.69
CA THR A 11 -9.72 -3.39 6.28
C THR A 11 -8.26 -3.34 5.87
N ILE A 12 -7.37 -2.86 6.75
CA ILE A 12 -5.92 -2.91 6.51
C ILE A 12 -5.44 -4.36 6.45
N ARG A 13 -5.89 -5.19 7.39
CA ARG A 13 -5.51 -6.61 7.44
C ARG A 13 -5.93 -7.35 6.17
N ASP A 14 -7.16 -7.16 5.72
CA ASP A 14 -7.66 -7.81 4.50
C ASP A 14 -6.87 -7.36 3.25
N LYS A 15 -6.37 -6.12 3.20
CA LYS A 15 -5.50 -5.65 2.12
C LYS A 15 -4.12 -6.29 2.14
N ILE A 16 -3.51 -6.39 3.31
CA ILE A 16 -2.19 -7.03 3.48
C ILE A 16 -2.28 -8.53 3.18
N ASP A 17 -3.37 -9.18 3.61
CA ASP A 17 -3.64 -10.60 3.34
C ASP A 17 -4.04 -10.86 1.86
N GLY A 18 -4.06 -9.83 1.01
CA GLY A 18 -4.37 -9.96 -0.42
C GLY A 18 -5.84 -10.24 -0.74
N LYS A 19 -6.76 -10.08 0.22
CA LYS A 19 -8.21 -10.27 -0.02
C LYS A 19 -8.84 -9.11 -0.78
N SER A 20 -8.22 -7.94 -0.76
CA SER A 20 -8.64 -6.76 -1.52
C SER A 20 -7.48 -5.82 -1.75
N ASP A 21 -7.42 -5.13 -2.88
CA ASP A 21 -6.31 -4.23 -3.16
C ASP A 21 -6.39 -2.90 -2.41
N PHE A 22 -5.26 -2.21 -2.32
CA PHE A 22 -5.23 -0.79 -2.00
C PHE A 22 -5.87 -0.01 -3.16
N LYS A 23 -6.78 0.91 -2.85
CA LYS A 23 -7.31 1.85 -3.84
C LYS A 23 -6.19 2.81 -4.25
N PHE A 24 -6.26 3.35 -5.46
CA PHE A 24 -5.25 4.29 -5.96
C PHE A 24 -4.93 5.42 -4.98
N GLY A 25 -5.94 6.07 -4.39
CA GLY A 25 -5.71 7.14 -3.42
C GLY A 25 -5.03 6.68 -2.12
N GLU A 26 -5.31 5.45 -1.67
CA GLU A 26 -4.65 4.87 -0.50
C GLU A 26 -3.19 4.53 -0.82
N ALA A 27 -2.95 3.93 -1.99
CA ALA A 27 -1.61 3.61 -2.49
C ALA A 27 -0.77 4.88 -2.65
N LEU A 28 -1.34 5.94 -3.22
CA LEU A 28 -0.68 7.24 -3.36
C LEU A 28 -0.34 7.86 -2.00
N ALA A 29 -1.28 7.84 -1.05
CA ALA A 29 -1.03 8.34 0.29
C ALA A 29 0.08 7.57 1.01
N ILE A 30 0.11 6.24 0.86
CA ILE A 30 1.19 5.40 1.39
C ILE A 30 2.53 5.76 0.75
N GLN A 31 2.60 5.80 -0.59
CA GLN A 31 3.81 6.13 -1.32
C GLN A 31 4.35 7.50 -0.88
N THR A 32 3.51 8.54 -0.90
CA THR A 32 3.96 9.90 -0.59
C THR A 32 4.41 10.06 0.85
N ARG A 33 3.79 9.32 1.80
CA ARG A 33 4.10 9.47 3.23
C ARG A 33 5.32 8.66 3.67
N PHE A 34 5.46 7.44 3.15
CA PHE A 34 6.43 6.45 3.65
C PHE A 34 7.56 6.13 2.66
N PHE A 35 7.33 6.38 1.37
CA PHE A 35 8.25 6.03 0.28
C PHE A 35 8.33 7.14 -0.79
N PRO A 36 8.49 8.43 -0.39
CA PRO A 36 8.44 9.56 -1.33
C PRO A 36 9.51 9.51 -2.42
N GLU A 37 10.60 8.78 -2.19
CA GLU A 37 11.72 8.59 -3.10
C GLU A 37 11.49 7.51 -4.17
N TYR A 38 10.44 6.69 -4.03
CA TYR A 38 10.13 5.61 -4.96
C TYR A 38 8.89 5.92 -5.79
N ASP A 39 8.93 5.58 -7.08
CA ASP A 39 7.74 5.65 -7.94
C ASP A 39 6.72 4.59 -7.52
N MET A 40 5.43 4.90 -7.64
CA MET A 40 4.34 3.97 -7.40
C MET A 40 4.49 2.70 -8.26
N VAL A 41 4.91 2.81 -9.52
CA VAL A 41 5.10 1.64 -10.38
C VAL A 41 6.21 0.72 -9.84
N PHE A 42 7.24 1.29 -9.22
CA PHE A 42 8.32 0.53 -8.59
C PHE A 42 7.87 -0.18 -7.30
N LEU A 43 7.05 0.50 -6.47
CA LEU A 43 6.56 -0.06 -5.22
C LEU A 43 5.58 -1.23 -5.42
N PHE A 44 4.84 -1.21 -6.54
CA PHE A 44 3.78 -2.19 -6.83
C PHE A 44 4.09 -3.10 -8.03
N SER A 45 5.31 -3.07 -8.58
CA SER A 45 5.74 -4.05 -9.57
C SER A 45 5.93 -5.42 -8.93
N GLU A 46 5.32 -6.47 -9.49
CA GLU A 46 5.63 -7.85 -9.13
C GLU A 46 7.09 -8.17 -9.52
N GLY A 47 8.03 -8.13 -8.56
CA GLY A 47 9.43 -8.41 -8.89
C GLY A 47 10.51 -8.14 -7.84
N SER A 48 10.23 -7.63 -6.65
CA SER A 48 11.27 -7.36 -5.64
C SER A 48 11.62 -8.55 -4.72
N ILE A 49 11.24 -9.79 -5.09
CA ILE A 49 11.91 -11.01 -4.60
C ILE A 49 12.38 -11.82 -5.81
N SER A 50 13.51 -11.40 -6.36
CA SER A 50 14.45 -12.28 -7.07
C SER A 50 15.77 -12.19 -6.30
N GLY A 51 15.85 -12.92 -5.19
CA GLY A 51 17.00 -13.03 -4.31
C GLY A 51 17.01 -14.39 -3.66
#